data_AF-A0A350ZZ30-F1
#
_entry.id   AF-A0A350ZZ30-F1
#
_cell.length_a   1.000
_cell.length_b   1.000
_cell.length_c   1.000
_cell.angle_alpha   90.00
_cell.angle_beta   90.00
_cell.angle_gamma   90.00
#
_symmetry.space_group_name_H-M   'P 1'
#
loop_
_entity.id
_entity.type
_entity.pdbx_description
1 polymer ?
#
loop_
_entity_poly.entity_id
_entity_poly.type
_entity_poly.pdbx_seq_one_letter_code
_entity_poly.pdbx_strand_id
1 'polypeptide(L)' 'MSKEYKELIVGLDIGTAKVTCMVAEVKPDGRLNVIGLGTQPTSGLKR' A
#
# COMPACT_ATOMS: atom_id res chain seq x y z
N MET A 1 24.55 14.00 -1.53
CA MET A 1 23.33 13.76 -2.33
C MET A 1 22.12 14.03 -1.45
N SER A 2 21.27 14.97 -1.82
CA SER A 2 19.95 15.14 -1.19
C SER A 2 19.12 13.89 -1.46
N LYS A 3 18.52 13.28 -0.44
CA LYS A 3 17.53 12.23 -0.63
C LYS A 3 16.29 12.88 -1.23
N GLU A 4 15.93 12.50 -2.45
CA GLU A 4 14.61 12.79 -3.00
C GLU A 4 13.59 11.93 -2.26
N TYR A 5 12.63 12.56 -1.59
CA TYR A 5 11.50 11.87 -1.01
C TYR A 5 10.42 11.77 -2.07
N LYS A 6 10.07 10.54 -2.46
CA LYS A 6 8.96 10.27 -3.37
C LYS A 6 7.64 10.39 -2.61
N GLU A 7 6.67 11.05 -3.22
CA GLU A 7 5.29 11.06 -2.74
C GLU A 7 4.69 9.66 -2.94
N LEU A 8 4.36 8.99 -1.84
CA LEU A 8 3.80 7.65 -1.83
C LEU A 8 2.39 7.67 -1.25
N ILE A 9 1.46 7.02 -1.95
CA ILE A 9 0.13 6.71 -1.44
C ILE A 9 0.08 5.21 -1.14
N VAL A 10 -0.43 4.88 0.06
CA VAL A 10 -0.59 3.50 0.51
C VAL A 10 -2.06 3.22 0.72
N GLY A 11 -2.60 2.25 -0.03
CA GLY A 11 -3.92 1.68 0.20
C GLY A 11 -3.81 0.47 1.11
N LEU A 12 -4.57 0.47 2.21
CA LEU A 12 -4.66 -0.65 3.14
C LEU A 12 -6.11 -1.15 3.19
N ASP A 13 -6.30 -2.42 2.83
CA ASP A 13 -7.57 -3.14 2.95
C ASP A 13 -7.45 -4.17 4.07
N ILE A 14 -8.29 -4.05 5.09
CA ILE A 14 -8.28 -4.91 6.28
C ILE A 14 -9.51 -5.81 6.24
N GLY A 15 -9.35 -6.97 5.61
CA GLY A 15 -10.35 -8.02 5.62
C GLY A 15 -10.22 -8.93 6.85
N THR A 16 -11.32 -9.63 7.16
CA THR A 16 -11.37 -10.65 8.22
C THR A 16 -10.50 -11.87 7.92
N ALA A 17 -10.27 -12.17 6.65
CA ALA A 17 -9.47 -13.31 6.20
C ALA A 17 -8.03 -12.93 5.82
N LYS A 18 -7.80 -11.68 5.39
CA LYS A 18 -6.48 -11.17 5.00
C LYS A 18 -6.44 -9.65 5.04
N VAL A 19 -5.26 -9.11 5.28
CA VAL A 19 -4.93 -7.71 5.05
C VAL A 19 -4.19 -7.61 3.72
N THR A 20 -4.57 -6.65 2.87
CA THR A 20 -3.89 -6.36 1.61
C THR A 20 -3.39 -4.91 1.63
N CYS A 21 -2.15 -4.71 1.17
CA CYS A 21 -1.51 -3.41 1.06
C CYS A 21 -1.10 -3.17 -0.39
N MET A 22 -1.32 -1.97 -0.90
CA MET A 22 -0.84 -1.52 -2.20
C MET A 22 -0.11 -0.19 -2.03
N VAL A 23 1.08 -0.08 -2.60
CA VAL A 23 1.89 1.13 -2.59
C VAL A 23 1.96 1.70 -4.00
N ALA A 24 1.63 2.97 -4.15
CA ALA A 24 1.76 3.69 -5.40
C ALA A 24 2.60 4.96 -5.23
N GLU A 25 3.45 5.22 -6.21
CA GLU A 25 4.15 6.49 -6.37
C GLU A 25 3.25 7.46 -7.14
N VAL A 26 3.16 8.71 -6.67
CA VAL A 26 2.45 9.78 -7.38
C VAL A 26 3.39 10.40 -8.40
N LYS A 27 3.06 10.29 -9.69
CA LYS A 27 3.81 10.96 -10.76
C LYS A 27 3.50 12.46 -10.80
N PRO A 28 4.37 13.30 -11.39
CA PRO A 28 4.14 14.74 -11.52
C PRO A 28 2.84 15.12 -12.27
N ASP A 29 2.32 14.21 -13.10
CA ASP A 29 1.05 14.38 -13.82
C ASP A 29 -0.19 13.91 -13.03
N GLY A 30 -0.01 13.57 -11.75
CA GLY A 30 -1.06 13.10 -10.85
C GLY A 30 -1.44 11.62 -11.04
N ARG A 31 -0.81 10.89 -11.97
CA ARG A 31 -1.08 9.46 -12.14
C ARG A 31 -0.40 8.64 -11.04
N LEU A 32 -1.10 7.61 -10.59
CA LEU A 32 -0.55 6.64 -9.64
C LEU A 32 0.18 5.53 -10.39
N ASN A 33 1.41 5.26 -9.96
CA ASN A 33 2.20 4.12 -10.43
C ASN A 33 2.32 3.11 -9.30
N VAL A 34 1.65 1.96 -9.42
CA VAL A 34 1.74 0.90 -8.40
C VAL A 34 3.16 0.32 -8.41
N ILE A 35 3.85 0.44 -7.28
CA ILE A 35 5.22 -0.02 -7.10
C ILE A 35 5.33 -1.21 -6.15
N GLY A 36 4.26 -1.56 -5.45
CA GLY A 36 4.25 -2.71 -4.54
C GLY A 36 2.84 -3.18 -4.19
N LEU A 37 2.73 -4.49 -3.96
CA LEU A 37 1.52 -5.13 -3.45
C LEU A 37 1.94 -6.18 -2.41
N GLY A 38 1.27 -6.18 -1.26
CA GLY A 38 1.48 -7.13 -0.17
C GLY A 38 0.15 -7.70 0.28
N THR A 39 0.15 -8.96 0.70
CA THR A 39 -1.04 -9.58 1.30
C THR A 39 -0.58 -10.49 2.42
N GLN A 40 -1.29 -10.42 3.55
CA GLN A 40 -1.02 -11.22 4.73
C GLN A 40 -2.32 -11.87 5.22
N PRO A 41 -2.39 -13.21 5.38
CA PRO A 41 -3.56 -13.85 5.96
C PRO A 41 -3.80 -13.37 7.39
N THR A 42 -5.06 -13.22 7.77
CA THR A 42 -5.48 -12.84 9.12
C THR A 42 -6.41 -13.90 9.69
N SER A 43 -6.47 -14.02 11.02
CA SER A 43 -7.37 -14.94 11.71
C SER A 43 -8.65 -14.26 12.23
N GLY A 44 -8.91 -13.04 11.73
CA GLY A 44 -10.01 -12.20 12.20
C GLY A 44 -9.96 -11.92 13.72
N LEU A 45 -11.11 -11.53 14.27
CA LEU A 45 -11.30 -11.52 15.72
C LEU A 45 -11.52 -12.96 16.18
N LYS A 46 -10.55 -13.52 16.91
CA LYS A 46 -10.77 -14.75 17.66
C LYS A 46 -11.77 -14.46 18.78
N ARG A 47 -12.81 -15.29 18.90
CA ARG A 47 -13.66 -15.31 20.09
C ARG A 47 -12.92 -15.96 21.26
#